data_AF-A0AAD4I4J7-F1
#
_entry.id   AF-A0AAD4I4J7-F1
#
_cell.length_a   1.000
_cell.length_b   1.000
_cell.length_c   1.000
_cell.angle_alpha   90.00
_cell.angle_beta   90.00
_cell.angle_gamma   90.00
#
_symmetry.space_group_name_H-M   'P 1'
#
loop_
_entity.id
_entity.type
_entity.pdbx_description
1 polymer ?
#
loop_
_entity_poly.entity_id
_entity_poly.type
_entity_poly.pdbx_seq_one_letter_code
_entity_poly.pdbx_strand_id
1 'polypeptide(L)'
;MAAESDSESSNLSASDWRKIRQLVDCAVNYKESRKISQLNRTILKLSTRSTLVEQENKKLQEALIKERQRKQRSRLKPLKQSEDCHGGAVFWSPRKVREARNLQEQKDRDIEQLQQQKAAAIQAQEELKLIKAREIDARRQARAEARLLREKKRADEVAERAARQAARKAAKRLQQAIKTSQKGTKKSLKARIRPTPKTIVVGDQLSDRSTGPPPARSRRDRDIKLPTKYK
;
A
#
# COMPACT_ATOMS: atom_id res chain seq x y z
N MET A 1 8.23 -20.83 -42.31
CA MET A 1 7.89 -19.41 -42.49
C MET A 1 6.45 -19.21 -42.05
N ALA A 2 6.06 -18.13 -41.38
CA ALA A 2 6.82 -16.99 -40.87
C ALA A 2 6.60 -16.83 -39.34
N ALA A 3 7.31 -15.91 -38.69
CA ALA A 3 7.20 -15.72 -37.24
C ALA A 3 6.11 -14.71 -36.88
N GLU A 4 5.20 -15.08 -36.00
CA GLU A 4 4.40 -14.11 -35.23
C GLU A 4 5.33 -13.46 -34.21
N SER A 5 5.63 -12.18 -34.41
CA SER A 5 6.51 -11.42 -33.51
C SER A 5 5.68 -10.77 -32.42
N ASP A 6 5.50 -11.49 -31.29
CA ASP A 6 5.04 -10.90 -30.04
C ASP A 6 5.92 -9.70 -29.69
N SER A 7 5.41 -8.51 -29.97
CA SER A 7 6.14 -7.25 -29.81
C SER A 7 6.03 -6.80 -28.36
N GLU A 8 6.78 -7.49 -27.50
CA GLU A 8 6.76 -7.34 -26.04
C GLU A 8 6.90 -5.88 -25.59
N SER A 9 5.77 -5.31 -25.14
CA SER A 9 5.66 -4.29 -24.09
C SER A 9 6.80 -3.27 -23.96
N SER A 10 7.23 -2.64 -25.07
CA SER A 10 8.26 -1.61 -25.02
C SER A 10 7.83 -0.48 -24.08
N ASN A 11 8.58 -0.26 -22.98
CA ASN A 11 8.21 0.67 -21.92
C ASN A 11 7.98 2.08 -22.49
N LEU A 12 6.71 2.51 -22.54
CA LEU A 12 6.31 3.79 -23.12
C LEU A 12 6.78 4.94 -22.24
N SER A 13 7.90 5.55 -22.63
CA SER A 13 8.36 6.80 -22.02
C SER A 13 7.27 7.87 -22.10
N ALA A 14 7.06 8.62 -21.02
CA ALA A 14 6.09 9.71 -20.99
C ALA A 14 6.36 10.81 -22.05
N SER A 15 7.59 10.90 -22.54
CA SER A 15 8.00 11.82 -23.61
C SER A 15 7.54 11.35 -25.01
N ASP A 16 7.27 10.06 -25.21
CA ASP A 16 6.85 9.45 -26.49
C ASP A 16 5.35 9.65 -26.78
N TRP A 17 4.87 10.89 -26.63
CA TRP A 17 3.46 11.25 -26.76
C TRP A 17 2.81 10.84 -28.08
N ARG A 18 3.59 10.70 -29.16
CA ARG A 18 3.11 10.20 -30.46
C ARG A 18 2.67 8.74 -30.39
N LYS A 19 3.44 7.87 -29.72
CA LYS A 19 3.10 6.46 -29.52
C LYS A 19 1.90 6.31 -28.58
N ILE A 20 1.90 7.08 -27.48
CA ILE A 20 0.77 7.14 -26.54
C ILE A 20 -0.51 7.57 -27.27
N ARG A 21 -0.44 8.60 -28.12
CA ARG A 21 -1.56 9.03 -28.94
C ARG A 21 -2.00 7.97 -29.94
N GLN A 22 -1.10 7.31 -30.67
CA GLN A 22 -1.46 6.23 -31.59
C GLN A 22 -2.21 5.11 -30.87
N LEU A 23 -1.76 4.71 -29.67
CA LEU A 23 -2.44 3.70 -28.86
C LEU A 23 -3.82 4.16 -28.35
N VAL A 24 -3.97 5.43 -27.95
CA VAL A 24 -5.27 6.03 -27.58
C VAL A 24 -6.22 6.08 -28.78
N ASP A 25 -5.72 6.55 -29.94
CA ASP A 25 -6.49 6.68 -31.18
C ASP A 25 -6.87 5.29 -31.76
N CYS A 26 -6.10 4.22 -31.47
CA CYS A 26 -6.45 2.83 -31.78
C CYS A 26 -7.40 2.15 -30.77
N ALA A 27 -7.30 2.48 -29.48
CA ALA A 27 -8.04 1.79 -28.42
C ALA A 27 -9.47 2.32 -28.19
N VAL A 28 -9.81 3.50 -28.70
CA VAL A 28 -11.10 4.16 -28.41
C VAL A 28 -11.95 4.34 -29.67
N ASN A 29 -13.18 3.81 -29.62
CA ASN A 29 -14.15 3.93 -30.70
C ASN A 29 -14.51 5.40 -31.00
N TYR A 30 -14.68 5.72 -32.30
CA TYR A 30 -14.92 7.07 -32.85
C TYR A 30 -16.06 7.87 -32.18
N LYS A 31 -17.00 7.19 -31.52
CA LYS A 31 -18.14 7.81 -30.79
C LYS A 31 -17.69 8.72 -29.63
N GLU A 32 -16.45 8.61 -29.16
CA GLU A 32 -15.89 9.43 -28.08
C GLU A 32 -14.97 10.58 -28.58
N SER A 33 -14.94 10.86 -29.89
CA SER A 33 -14.01 11.79 -30.58
C SER A 33 -13.70 13.12 -29.86
N ARG A 34 -14.71 13.76 -29.25
CA ARG A 34 -14.54 15.01 -28.48
C ARG A 34 -13.72 14.80 -27.19
N LYS A 35 -13.93 13.70 -26.48
CA LYS A 35 -13.13 13.30 -25.30
C LYS A 35 -11.70 12.95 -25.72
N ILE A 36 -11.54 12.15 -26.79
CA ILE A 36 -10.23 11.76 -27.35
C ILE A 36 -9.42 13.01 -27.71
N SER A 37 -10.05 13.99 -28.38
CA SER A 37 -9.41 15.25 -28.76
C SER A 37 -9.00 16.11 -27.55
N GLN A 38 -9.80 16.09 -26.47
CA GLN A 38 -9.44 16.75 -25.20
C GLN A 38 -8.26 16.05 -24.51
N LEU A 39 -8.23 14.71 -24.49
CA LEU A 39 -7.11 13.91 -23.96
C LEU A 39 -5.84 14.10 -24.78
N ASN A 40 -5.91 14.04 -26.11
CA ASN A 40 -4.76 14.30 -26.98
C ASN A 40 -4.21 15.73 -26.78
N ARG A 41 -5.07 16.71 -26.51
CA ARG A 41 -4.65 18.08 -26.16
C ARG A 41 -3.99 18.18 -24.78
N THR A 42 -4.42 17.39 -23.78
CA THR A 42 -3.72 17.35 -22.48
C THR A 42 -2.40 16.58 -22.56
N ILE A 43 -2.35 15.46 -23.28
CA ILE A 43 -1.12 14.68 -23.56
C ILE A 43 -0.06 15.56 -24.22
N LEU A 44 -0.43 16.30 -25.27
CA LEU A 44 0.44 17.31 -25.92
C LEU A 44 0.94 18.37 -24.93
N LYS A 45 0.04 18.92 -24.09
CA LYS A 45 0.37 19.96 -23.10
C LYS A 45 1.25 19.46 -21.96
N LEU A 46 1.15 18.19 -21.58
CA LEU A 46 1.97 17.55 -20.55
C LEU A 46 3.36 17.18 -21.11
N SER A 47 3.42 16.60 -22.31
CA SER A 47 4.70 16.25 -22.95
C SER A 47 5.56 17.49 -23.25
N THR A 48 4.97 18.55 -23.80
CA THR A 48 5.69 19.83 -24.02
C THR A 48 6.17 20.48 -22.72
N ARG A 49 5.46 20.29 -21.60
CA ARG A 49 5.92 20.71 -20.27
C ARG A 49 7.07 19.83 -19.76
N SER A 50 7.01 18.52 -19.96
CA SER A 50 8.10 17.60 -19.59
C SER A 50 9.38 17.99 -20.32
N THR A 51 9.35 18.11 -21.65
CA THR A 51 10.54 18.42 -22.44
C THR A 51 11.12 19.80 -22.15
N LEU A 52 10.26 20.79 -21.82
CA LEU A 52 10.70 22.11 -21.34
C LEU A 52 11.41 22.02 -19.99
N VAL A 53 10.82 21.33 -19.01
CA VAL A 53 11.41 21.14 -17.67
C VAL A 53 12.70 20.28 -17.75
N GLU A 54 12.77 19.29 -18.63
CA GLU A 54 13.99 18.53 -18.91
C GLU A 54 15.11 19.41 -19.48
N GLN A 55 14.78 20.35 -20.38
CA GLN A 55 15.75 21.31 -20.93
C GLN A 55 16.17 22.37 -19.92
N GLU A 56 15.27 22.86 -19.08
CA GLU A 56 15.58 23.77 -17.98
C GLU A 56 16.51 23.10 -16.96
N ASN A 57 16.21 21.86 -16.55
CA ASN A 57 17.08 21.09 -15.65
C ASN A 57 18.49 20.89 -16.25
N LYS A 58 18.60 20.57 -17.55
CA LYS A 58 19.90 20.46 -18.24
C LYS A 58 20.66 21.80 -18.22
N LYS A 59 19.98 22.91 -18.56
CA LYS A 59 20.58 24.26 -18.52
C LYS A 59 21.01 24.68 -17.11
N LEU A 60 20.23 24.33 -16.08
CA LEU A 60 20.55 24.60 -14.68
C LEU A 60 21.74 23.75 -14.19
N GLN A 61 21.82 22.47 -14.58
CA GLN A 61 22.98 21.61 -14.31
C GLN A 61 24.24 22.16 -14.98
N GLU A 62 24.16 22.54 -16.27
CA GLU A 62 25.26 23.21 -16.97
C GLU A 62 25.68 24.52 -16.28
N ALA A 63 24.72 25.37 -15.89
CA ALA A 63 24.99 26.63 -15.22
C ALA A 63 25.67 26.40 -13.85
N LEU A 64 25.22 25.40 -13.09
CA LEU A 64 25.82 25.00 -11.81
C LEU A 64 27.24 24.45 -12.01
N ILE A 65 27.50 23.66 -13.05
CA ILE A 65 28.84 23.18 -13.41
C ILE A 65 29.74 24.37 -13.80
N LYS A 66 29.25 25.30 -14.64
CA LYS A 66 29.99 26.50 -15.06
C LYS A 66 30.30 27.43 -13.87
N GLU A 67 29.36 27.62 -12.94
CA GLU A 67 29.59 28.35 -11.69
C GLU A 67 30.54 27.62 -10.73
N ARG A 68 30.46 26.29 -10.61
CA ARG A 68 31.42 25.49 -9.83
C ARG A 68 32.83 25.60 -10.39
N GLN A 69 32.99 25.53 -11.71
CA GLN A 69 34.27 25.75 -12.40
C GLN A 69 34.77 27.19 -12.23
N ARG A 70 33.90 28.20 -12.36
CA ARG A 70 34.24 29.62 -12.12
C ARG A 70 34.71 29.82 -10.69
N LYS A 71 34.00 29.25 -9.70
CA LYS A 71 34.37 29.27 -8.28
C LYS A 71 35.65 28.49 -8.00
N GLN A 72 35.95 27.41 -8.72
CA GLN A 72 37.24 26.70 -8.65
C GLN A 72 38.39 27.52 -9.25
N ARG A 73 38.13 28.32 -10.30
CA ARG A 73 39.13 29.26 -10.88
C ARG A 73 39.35 30.50 -10.00
N SER A 74 38.29 31.06 -9.41
CA SER A 74 38.38 32.23 -8.53
C SER A 74 38.85 31.90 -7.11
N ARG A 75 38.67 30.65 -6.66
CA ARG A 75 39.45 30.07 -5.57
C ARG A 75 40.89 29.83 -6.07
N LEU A 76 41.66 30.91 -6.16
CA LEU A 76 43.13 30.83 -6.18
C LEU A 76 43.52 29.88 -5.04
N LYS A 77 44.12 28.72 -5.37
CA LYS A 77 44.45 27.69 -4.35
C LYS A 77 45.26 28.38 -3.24
N PRO A 78 44.74 28.48 -2.00
CA PRO A 78 45.49 29.14 -0.94
C PRO A 78 46.77 28.34 -0.70
N LEU A 79 47.90 28.90 -1.13
CA LEU A 79 49.21 28.30 -0.90
C LEU A 79 49.41 28.32 0.62
N LYS A 80 49.21 27.16 1.26
CA LYS A 80 49.09 27.06 2.72
C LYS A 80 50.31 27.71 3.36
N GLN A 81 50.09 28.83 4.05
CA GLN A 81 51.13 29.43 4.88
C GLN A 81 51.57 28.37 5.90
N SER A 82 52.88 28.17 6.03
CA SER A 82 53.43 27.40 7.14
C SER A 82 53.10 28.11 8.44
N GLU A 83 52.80 27.35 9.50
CA GLU A 83 52.38 27.92 10.78
C GLU A 83 53.47 28.81 11.42
N ASP A 84 54.73 28.64 11.01
CA ASP A 84 55.91 29.43 11.40
C ASP A 84 56.07 30.78 10.65
N CYS A 85 55.07 31.21 9.85
CA CYS A 85 55.16 32.43 9.04
C CYS A 85 55.00 33.72 9.87
N HIS A 86 56.06 34.15 10.55
CA HIS A 86 56.15 35.43 11.26
C HIS A 86 56.16 36.66 10.32
N GLY A 87 55.03 36.99 9.70
CA GLY A 87 54.73 38.28 9.06
C GLY A 87 55.49 38.66 7.78
N GLY A 88 56.61 38.00 7.46
CA GLY A 88 57.47 38.33 6.33
C GLY A 88 56.97 37.86 4.95
N ALA A 89 57.60 38.36 3.89
CA ALA A 89 57.31 37.96 2.52
C ALA A 89 57.70 36.50 2.25
N VAL A 90 56.72 35.65 1.90
CA VAL A 90 56.95 34.21 1.68
C VAL A 90 57.45 33.94 0.27
N PHE A 91 58.71 33.49 0.14
CA PHE A 91 59.28 33.06 -1.14
C PHE A 91 58.71 31.70 -1.59
N TRP A 92 57.96 31.70 -2.69
CA TRP A 92 57.30 30.53 -3.26
C TRP A 92 58.16 29.82 -4.31
N SER A 93 59.09 28.97 -3.86
CA SER A 93 59.86 28.11 -4.77
C SER A 93 58.97 27.07 -5.48
N PRO A 94 59.34 26.59 -6.68
CA PRO A 94 58.59 25.54 -7.40
C PRO A 94 58.46 24.20 -6.65
N ARG A 95 59.22 24.01 -5.57
CA ARG A 95 59.05 22.89 -4.63
C ARG A 95 57.87 23.16 -3.68
N LYS A 96 57.85 24.29 -2.97
CA LYS A 96 56.73 24.68 -2.08
C LYS A 96 55.38 24.74 -2.81
N VAL A 97 55.37 25.18 -4.07
CA VAL A 97 54.16 25.19 -4.91
C VAL A 97 53.64 23.78 -5.23
N ARG A 98 54.52 22.78 -5.38
CA ARG A 98 54.10 21.37 -5.53
C ARG A 98 53.59 20.79 -4.22
N GLU A 99 54.31 21.02 -3.12
CA GLU A 99 53.91 20.57 -1.78
C GLU A 99 52.52 21.12 -1.39
N ALA A 100 52.25 22.40 -1.63
CA ALA A 100 50.93 23.01 -1.40
C ALA A 100 49.81 22.46 -2.30
N ARG A 101 50.12 22.03 -3.54
CA ARG A 101 49.13 21.35 -4.41
C ARG A 101 48.78 19.97 -3.87
N ASN A 102 49.80 19.19 -3.50
CA ASN A 102 49.63 17.83 -2.96
C ASN A 102 48.79 17.84 -1.67
N LEU A 103 49.07 18.77 -0.74
CA LEU A 103 48.30 18.95 0.50
C LEU A 103 46.83 19.32 0.24
N GLN A 104 46.54 20.10 -0.81
CA GLN A 104 45.16 20.42 -1.16
C GLN A 104 44.46 19.22 -1.83
N GLU A 105 45.15 18.46 -2.68
CA GLU A 105 44.59 17.25 -3.29
C GLU A 105 44.32 16.14 -2.28
N GLN A 106 45.12 16.03 -1.21
CA GLN A 106 44.82 15.16 -0.08
C GLN A 106 43.50 15.60 0.58
N LYS A 107 43.39 16.86 1.01
CA LYS A 107 42.15 17.40 1.61
C LYS A 107 40.92 17.23 0.73
N ASP A 108 41.05 17.46 -0.58
CA ASP A 108 39.95 17.31 -1.53
C ASP A 108 39.50 15.84 -1.60
N ARG A 109 40.44 14.88 -1.61
CA ARG A 109 40.14 13.43 -1.54
C ARG A 109 39.52 13.04 -0.19
N ASP A 110 40.02 13.56 0.93
CA ASP A 110 39.46 13.29 2.27
C ASP A 110 38.00 13.77 2.36
N ILE A 111 37.71 14.95 1.82
CA ILE A 111 36.37 15.53 1.73
C ILE A 111 35.45 14.70 0.82
N GLU A 112 35.97 14.16 -0.28
CA GLU A 112 35.22 13.28 -1.18
C GLU A 112 34.94 11.91 -0.55
N GLN A 113 35.92 11.30 0.14
CA GLN A 113 35.73 10.07 0.91
C GLN A 113 34.69 10.25 2.03
N LEU A 114 34.73 11.36 2.78
CA LEU A 114 33.74 11.67 3.81
C LEU A 114 32.33 11.89 3.22
N GLN A 115 32.21 12.37 1.98
CA GLN A 115 30.92 12.45 1.28
C GLN A 115 30.43 11.07 0.83
N GLN A 116 31.31 10.23 0.28
CA GLN A 116 30.99 8.85 -0.12
C GLN A 116 30.56 8.00 1.08
N GLN A 117 31.29 8.07 2.21
CA GLN A 117 30.92 7.39 3.46
C GLN A 117 29.55 7.82 3.97
N LYS A 118 29.23 9.13 3.91
CA LYS A 118 27.89 9.64 4.30
C LYS A 118 26.80 9.15 3.37
N ALA A 119 27.03 9.11 2.05
CA ALA A 119 26.07 8.59 1.08
C ALA A 119 25.80 7.09 1.31
N ALA A 120 26.86 6.29 1.47
CA ALA A 120 26.75 4.85 1.77
C ALA A 120 26.03 4.59 3.11
N ALA A 121 26.30 5.40 4.15
CA ALA A 121 25.61 5.30 5.43
C ALA A 121 24.10 5.62 5.34
N ILE A 122 23.70 6.56 4.46
CA ILE A 122 22.28 6.86 4.19
C ILE A 122 21.63 5.66 3.47
N GLN A 123 22.26 5.14 2.41
CA GLN A 123 21.77 3.98 1.66
C GLN A 123 21.58 2.75 2.56
N ALA A 124 22.59 2.40 3.37
CA ALA A 124 22.50 1.28 4.32
C ALA A 124 21.37 1.48 5.36
N GLN A 125 21.12 2.73 5.80
CA GLN A 125 19.96 3.00 6.66
C GLN A 125 18.62 2.83 5.95
N GLU A 126 18.53 3.10 4.65
CA GLU A 126 17.32 2.91 3.85
C GLU A 126 17.05 1.43 3.60
N GLU A 127 18.06 0.66 3.23
CA GLU A 127 17.98 -0.81 3.13
C GLU A 127 17.54 -1.46 4.45
N LEU A 128 18.14 -1.07 5.57
CA LEU A 128 17.75 -1.56 6.90
C LEU A 128 16.31 -1.17 7.29
N LYS A 129 15.78 -0.02 6.83
CA LYS A 129 14.37 0.35 7.02
C LYS A 129 13.46 -0.55 6.16
N LEU A 130 13.83 -0.81 4.91
CA LEU A 130 13.06 -1.66 3.98
C LEU A 130 13.02 -3.12 4.45
N ILE A 131 14.12 -3.67 4.94
CA ILE A 131 14.18 -5.03 5.52
C ILE A 131 13.25 -5.12 6.75
N LYS A 132 13.36 -4.18 7.68
CA LYS A 132 12.50 -4.13 8.88
C LYS A 132 11.02 -3.97 8.56
N ALA A 133 10.67 -3.19 7.53
CA ALA A 133 9.30 -3.08 7.05
C ALA A 133 8.77 -4.43 6.52
N ARG A 134 9.54 -5.09 5.64
CA ARG A 134 9.21 -6.43 5.10
C ARG A 134 9.03 -7.47 6.21
N GLU A 135 9.90 -7.48 7.22
CA GLU A 135 9.74 -8.36 8.40
C GLU A 135 8.44 -8.08 9.18
N ILE A 136 8.10 -6.81 9.40
CA ILE A 136 6.88 -6.42 10.11
C ILE A 136 5.63 -6.86 9.32
N ASP A 137 5.63 -6.71 8.00
CA ASP A 137 4.52 -7.11 7.15
C ASP A 137 4.40 -8.63 6.98
N ALA A 138 5.50 -9.37 6.87
CA ALA A 138 5.48 -10.83 6.94
C ALA A 138 4.93 -11.32 8.30
N ARG A 139 5.32 -10.68 9.41
CA ARG A 139 4.76 -10.96 10.76
C ARG A 139 3.27 -10.58 10.87
N ARG A 140 2.77 -9.61 10.09
CA ARG A 140 1.33 -9.28 10.01
C ARG A 140 0.57 -10.33 9.18
N GLN A 141 1.11 -10.74 8.03
CA GLN A 141 0.54 -11.77 7.15
C GLN A 141 0.40 -13.12 7.87
N ALA A 142 1.50 -13.63 8.46
CA ALA A 142 1.48 -14.88 9.24
C ALA A 142 0.48 -14.85 10.41
N ARG A 143 0.26 -13.68 11.04
CA ARG A 143 -0.78 -13.49 12.07
C ARG A 143 -2.21 -13.50 11.52
N ALA A 144 -2.42 -13.03 10.29
CA ALA A 144 -3.72 -13.10 9.61
C ALA A 144 -4.02 -14.52 9.14
N GLU A 145 -3.06 -15.19 8.50
CA GLU A 145 -3.15 -16.60 8.10
C GLU A 145 -3.41 -17.51 9.30
N ALA A 146 -2.69 -17.32 10.41
CA ALA A 146 -2.93 -18.07 11.65
C ALA A 146 -4.32 -17.83 12.26
N ARG A 147 -4.98 -16.69 11.99
CA ARG A 147 -6.40 -16.47 12.35
C ARG A 147 -7.32 -17.24 11.42
N LEU A 148 -7.15 -17.09 10.10
CA LEU A 148 -7.95 -17.81 9.10
C LEU A 148 -7.87 -19.34 9.27
N LEU A 149 -6.69 -19.88 9.60
CA LEU A 149 -6.50 -21.31 9.89
C LEU A 149 -7.20 -21.75 11.20
N ARG A 150 -7.25 -20.88 12.22
CA ARG A 150 -8.01 -21.14 13.46
C ARG A 150 -9.51 -21.06 13.24
N GLU A 151 -9.97 -20.14 12.40
CA GLU A 151 -11.37 -19.97 12.03
C GLU A 151 -11.87 -21.12 11.17
N LYS A 152 -11.10 -21.56 10.17
CA LYS A 152 -11.35 -22.79 9.40
C LYS A 152 -11.49 -24.01 10.33
N LYS A 153 -10.47 -24.32 11.14
CA LYS A 153 -10.51 -25.46 12.07
C LYS A 153 -11.72 -25.43 13.01
N ARG A 154 -12.12 -24.24 13.50
CA ARG A 154 -13.34 -24.07 14.31
C ARG A 154 -14.63 -24.33 13.52
N ALA A 155 -14.70 -23.88 12.27
CA ALA A 155 -15.82 -24.17 11.38
C ALA A 155 -15.88 -25.67 11.06
N ASP A 156 -14.75 -26.31 10.79
CA ASP A 156 -14.63 -27.75 10.53
C ASP A 156 -15.07 -28.58 11.75
N GLU A 157 -14.60 -28.25 12.96
CA GLU A 157 -15.05 -28.86 14.23
C GLU A 157 -16.56 -28.72 14.44
N VAL A 158 -17.14 -27.55 14.14
CA VAL A 158 -18.57 -27.29 14.30
C VAL A 158 -19.39 -28.04 13.24
N ALA A 159 -18.93 -28.07 12.00
CA ALA A 159 -19.53 -28.84 10.91
C ALA A 159 -19.50 -30.35 11.20
N GLU A 160 -18.38 -30.87 11.73
CA GLU A 160 -18.27 -32.27 12.11
C GLU A 160 -19.20 -32.63 13.28
N ARG A 161 -19.28 -31.76 14.31
CA ARG A 161 -20.25 -31.92 15.42
C ARG A 161 -21.69 -31.88 14.91
N ALA A 162 -22.02 -30.99 13.97
CA ALA A 162 -23.33 -30.92 13.34
C ALA A 162 -23.64 -32.18 12.52
N ALA A 163 -22.69 -32.68 11.72
CA ALA A 163 -22.82 -33.90 10.94
C ALA A 163 -23.01 -35.14 11.84
N ARG A 164 -22.20 -35.29 12.90
CA ARG A 164 -22.35 -36.34 13.92
C ARG A 164 -23.73 -36.29 14.59
N GLN A 165 -24.28 -35.10 14.86
CA GLN A 165 -25.65 -34.95 15.38
C GLN A 165 -26.73 -35.28 14.33
N ALA A 166 -26.54 -34.87 13.07
CA ALA A 166 -27.46 -35.14 11.98
C ALA A 166 -27.55 -36.65 11.69
N ALA A 167 -26.42 -37.34 11.62
CA ALA A 167 -26.35 -38.80 11.49
C ALA A 167 -27.08 -39.52 12.63
N ARG A 168 -26.86 -39.10 13.89
CA ARG A 168 -27.60 -39.63 15.06
C ARG A 168 -29.12 -39.40 14.96
N LYS A 169 -29.57 -38.25 14.43
CA LYS A 169 -30.99 -37.95 14.20
C LYS A 169 -31.57 -38.79 13.04
N ALA A 170 -30.81 -38.98 11.96
CA ALA A 170 -31.21 -39.81 10.81
C ALA A 170 -31.34 -41.29 11.20
N ALA A 171 -30.35 -41.85 11.91
CA ALA A 171 -30.40 -43.22 12.40
C ALA A 171 -31.62 -43.48 13.31
N LYS A 172 -31.95 -42.54 14.22
CA LYS A 172 -33.16 -42.63 15.05
C LYS A 172 -34.45 -42.60 14.21
N ARG A 173 -34.53 -41.76 13.17
CA ARG A 173 -35.68 -41.72 12.24
C ARG A 173 -35.82 -43.02 11.45
N LEU A 174 -34.73 -43.61 10.97
CA LEU A 174 -34.74 -44.90 10.29
C LEU A 174 -35.22 -46.03 11.21
N GLN A 175 -34.71 -46.10 12.45
CA GLN A 175 -35.19 -47.07 13.45
C GLN A 175 -36.68 -46.90 13.78
N GLN A 176 -37.18 -45.66 13.84
CA GLN A 176 -38.60 -45.38 14.01
C GLN A 176 -39.42 -45.84 12.79
N ALA A 177 -38.97 -45.53 11.56
CA ALA A 177 -39.64 -45.92 10.33
C ALA A 177 -39.75 -47.45 10.16
N ILE A 178 -38.67 -48.18 10.49
CA ILE A 178 -38.66 -49.66 10.50
C ILE A 178 -39.69 -50.18 11.50
N LYS A 179 -39.71 -49.66 12.73
CA LYS A 179 -40.67 -50.05 13.78
C LYS A 179 -42.12 -49.73 13.41
N THR A 180 -42.39 -48.61 12.73
CA THR A 180 -43.75 -48.29 12.23
C THR A 180 -44.15 -49.15 11.05
N SER A 181 -43.22 -49.48 10.14
CA SER A 181 -43.47 -50.38 9.00
C SER A 181 -43.85 -51.78 9.48
N GLN A 182 -43.08 -52.34 10.43
CA GLN A 182 -43.38 -53.64 11.05
C GLN A 182 -44.72 -53.67 11.81
N LYS A 183 -45.20 -52.51 12.32
CA LYS A 183 -46.54 -52.37 12.91
C LYS A 183 -47.65 -52.05 11.89
N GLY A 184 -47.30 -51.76 10.63
CA GLY A 184 -48.20 -51.20 9.63
C GLY A 184 -49.01 -52.21 8.81
N THR A 185 -48.67 -53.51 8.85
CA THR A 185 -49.33 -54.56 8.04
C THR A 185 -50.73 -54.94 8.54
N LYS A 186 -51.34 -54.18 9.45
CA LYS A 186 -52.70 -54.41 9.94
C LYS A 186 -53.56 -53.13 9.94
N LYS A 187 -54.50 -53.11 8.99
CA LYS A 187 -55.77 -52.34 8.92
C LYS A 187 -55.79 -50.99 8.16
N SER A 188 -56.42 -51.09 6.98
CA SER A 188 -57.45 -50.20 6.39
C SER A 188 -57.10 -48.76 5.96
N LEU A 189 -57.30 -48.53 4.66
CA LEU A 189 -57.62 -47.25 4.05
C LEU A 189 -58.92 -46.68 4.65
N LYS A 190 -58.85 -45.56 5.40
CA LYS A 190 -59.97 -44.62 5.56
C LYS A 190 -59.44 -43.19 5.66
N ALA A 191 -59.72 -42.37 4.66
CA ALA A 191 -59.46 -40.94 4.71
C ALA A 191 -60.39 -40.27 5.74
N ARG A 192 -59.87 -39.37 6.58
CA ARG A 192 -60.68 -38.58 7.52
C ARG A 192 -60.61 -37.10 7.16
N ILE A 193 -61.67 -36.62 6.52
CA ILE A 193 -61.92 -35.19 6.29
C ILE A 193 -61.93 -34.46 7.64
N ARG A 194 -61.32 -33.26 7.70
CA ARG A 194 -61.39 -32.35 8.83
C ARG A 194 -62.20 -31.10 8.44
N PRO A 195 -63.25 -30.71 9.18
CA PRO A 195 -63.83 -29.38 9.07
C PRO A 195 -62.94 -28.34 9.77
N THR A 196 -63.10 -27.07 9.38
CA THR A 196 -62.44 -25.91 9.99
C THR A 196 -63.36 -25.22 11.01
N PRO A 197 -62.80 -24.62 12.08
CA PRO A 197 -63.41 -23.50 12.79
C PRO A 197 -62.75 -22.16 12.38
N LYS A 198 -63.43 -21.03 12.63
CA LYS A 198 -63.02 -19.68 12.24
C LYS A 198 -62.77 -18.76 13.46
N THR A 199 -61.78 -17.89 13.33
CA THR A 199 -61.79 -16.45 13.69
C THR A 199 -62.33 -16.00 15.07
N ILE A 200 -61.41 -15.65 15.99
CA ILE A 200 -61.49 -14.55 16.99
C ILE A 200 -60.06 -13.97 17.10
N VAL A 201 -59.69 -12.67 17.06
CA VAL A 201 -60.33 -11.32 17.04
C VAL A 201 -60.31 -10.53 18.36
N VAL A 202 -59.40 -9.53 18.40
CA VAL A 202 -59.36 -8.31 19.25
C VAL A 202 -59.07 -8.46 20.76
N GLY A 203 -58.28 -7.50 21.27
CA GLY A 203 -58.09 -7.17 22.69
C GLY A 203 -56.68 -7.44 23.23
N ASP A 204 -55.96 -6.48 23.83
CA ASP A 204 -56.06 -5.01 23.71
C ASP A 204 -54.67 -4.39 24.01
N GLN A 205 -54.46 -3.11 23.71
CA GLN A 205 -53.29 -2.35 24.18
C GLN A 205 -53.64 -1.55 25.44
N LEU A 206 -52.76 -1.58 26.45
CA LEU A 206 -52.25 -0.42 27.22
C LEU A 206 -51.68 -0.85 28.58
N SER A 207 -50.46 -0.40 28.89
CA SER A 207 -50.02 -0.05 30.25
C SER A 207 -48.66 0.67 30.16
N ASP A 208 -48.69 2.00 30.08
CA ASP A 208 -47.49 2.81 30.28
C ASP A 208 -47.18 2.88 31.78
N ARG A 209 -45.92 2.62 32.17
CA ARG A 209 -45.36 3.20 33.38
C ARG A 209 -43.85 3.41 33.30
N SER A 210 -43.47 4.54 32.72
CA SER A 210 -42.36 5.42 33.18
C SER A 210 -41.21 4.77 33.97
N THR A 211 -40.02 4.78 33.36
CA THR A 211 -38.73 4.84 34.07
C THR A 211 -37.82 5.80 33.30
N GLY A 212 -36.99 6.56 34.01
CA GLY A 212 -36.25 7.71 33.46
C GLY A 212 -35.25 7.36 32.34
N PRO A 213 -34.74 8.39 31.62
CA PRO A 213 -33.85 8.18 30.47
C PRO A 213 -32.57 7.41 30.87
N PRO A 214 -32.15 6.42 30.07
CA PRO A 214 -30.98 5.60 30.39
C PRO A 214 -29.68 6.43 30.33
N PRO A 215 -28.65 6.06 31.12
CA PRO A 215 -27.35 6.74 31.09
C PRO A 215 -26.73 6.65 29.69
N ALA A 216 -26.03 7.72 29.28
CA ALA A 216 -25.44 7.82 27.95
C ALA A 216 -24.46 6.68 27.66
N ARG A 217 -24.82 5.81 26.71
CA ARG A 217 -23.99 4.66 26.28
C ARG A 217 -23.08 5.04 25.13
N SER A 218 -21.86 4.53 25.17
CA SER A 218 -20.94 4.59 24.02
C SER A 218 -21.44 3.72 22.85
N ARG A 219 -20.94 3.94 21.62
CA ARG A 219 -21.22 3.13 20.39
C ARG A 219 -20.77 1.65 20.46
N ARG A 220 -20.54 1.11 21.66
CA ARG A 220 -20.09 -0.26 21.97
C ARG A 220 -20.68 -0.76 23.30
N ASP A 221 -21.85 -0.24 23.68
CA ASP A 221 -22.63 -0.63 24.87
C ASP A 221 -21.81 -0.73 26.16
N ARG A 222 -21.18 0.40 26.51
CA ARG A 222 -20.48 0.59 27.79
C ARG A 222 -21.03 1.83 28.48
N ASP A 223 -21.29 1.71 29.78
CA ASP A 223 -21.72 2.81 30.62
C ASP A 223 -20.58 3.82 30.82
N ILE A 224 -20.86 5.09 30.54
CA ILE A 224 -19.88 6.17 30.63
C ILE A 224 -19.90 6.76 32.05
N LYS A 225 -18.93 6.36 32.88
CA LYS A 225 -18.71 7.01 34.19
C LYS A 225 -17.99 8.34 33.99
N LEU A 226 -18.70 9.45 34.21
CA LEU A 226 -18.09 10.80 34.18
C LEU A 226 -17.11 10.98 35.35
N PRO A 227 -15.92 11.59 35.13
CA PRO A 227 -14.94 11.84 36.18
C PRO A 227 -15.41 12.95 37.12
N THR A 228 -15.02 12.85 38.40
CA THR A 228 -15.47 13.74 39.49
C THR A 228 -15.19 15.22 39.31
N LYS A 229 -14.24 15.59 38.44
CA LYS A 229 -13.95 17.00 38.09
C LYS A 229 -15.00 17.69 37.21
N TYR A 230 -16.00 16.95 36.72
CA TYR A 230 -17.14 17.44 35.93
C TYR A 230 -18.47 16.97 36.55
N LYS A 231 -18.55 17.01 37.88
CA LYS A 231 -19.76 16.81 38.69
C LYS A 231 -20.04 18.07 39.50
#